data_AF-A0A6C0IHV3-F1
#
_entry.id   AF-A0A6C0IHV3-F1
#
_cell.length_a   1.000
_cell.length_b   1.000
_cell.length_c   1.000
_cell.angle_alpha   90.00
_cell.angle_beta   90.00
_cell.angle_gamma   90.00
#
_symmetry.space_group_name_H-M   'P 1'
#
loop_
_entity.id
_entity.type
_entity.pdbx_description
1 polymer ?
#
loop_
_entity_poly.entity_id
_entity_poly.type
_entity_poly.pdbx_seq_one_letter_code
_entity_poly.pdbx_strand_id
1 'polypeptide(L)'
;MDTIFTLGDINDEQIKLNLDELYERKQQHDLNTLSTYNKILSRIHNKIKVLSRQHINDQHCWYTIPEMIIGVPKYDHGACTAYIIDKLKDNGFVVHYTHPNLLFISWKNWVPSYVRAEIKKKTGVVIDGYGNRVEKTEDKNSSEDMNDLMFNKGGNLAIENKNSKEYKAIDSYKPSGLIYNESLLRKIEDKTLPFGKR
;
A
#
# COMPACT_ATOMS: atom_id res chain seq x y z
N MET A 1 -54.00 22.36 -12.85
CA MET A 1 -55.30 23.05 -12.80
C MET A 1 -54.92 24.47 -13.10
N ASP A 2 -54.96 24.82 -14.38
CA ASP A 2 -54.22 25.98 -14.85
C ASP A 2 -55.20 27.13 -14.96
N THR A 3 -54.93 28.20 -14.22
CA THR A 3 -55.81 29.36 -14.14
C THR A 3 -55.35 30.42 -15.14
N ILE A 4 -56.28 31.25 -15.62
CA ILE A 4 -56.03 32.26 -16.65
C ILE A 4 -54.95 33.30 -16.24
N PHE A 5 -54.62 33.36 -14.93
CA PHE A 5 -53.59 34.23 -14.35
C PHE A 5 -52.18 33.61 -14.30
N THR A 6 -52.03 32.31 -14.59
CA THR A 6 -50.72 31.61 -14.65
C THR A 6 -50.10 31.62 -16.06
N LEU A 7 -50.72 32.29 -17.04
CA LEU A 7 -50.24 32.39 -18.43
C LEU A 7 -49.39 33.66 -18.72
N GLY A 8 -49.11 34.49 -17.73
CA GLY A 8 -48.34 35.73 -17.92
C GLY A 8 -46.82 35.50 -17.97
N ASP A 9 -46.21 35.89 -19.09
CA ASP A 9 -44.77 35.89 -19.41
C ASP A 9 -43.98 34.65 -18.98
N ILE A 10 -44.11 33.58 -19.77
CA ILE A 10 -43.19 32.45 -19.75
C ILE A 10 -41.87 32.96 -20.35
N ASN A 11 -40.92 33.35 -19.50
CA ASN A 11 -39.57 33.70 -19.94
C ASN A 11 -39.02 32.57 -20.83
N ASP A 12 -38.39 32.88 -21.97
CA ASP A 12 -37.82 31.87 -22.89
C ASP A 12 -36.83 30.91 -22.19
N GLU A 13 -36.21 31.33 -21.08
CA GLU A 13 -35.37 30.48 -20.23
C GLU A 13 -36.14 29.38 -19.48
N GLN A 14 -37.43 29.56 -19.19
CA GLN A 14 -38.30 28.53 -18.60
C GLN A 14 -38.79 27.51 -19.62
N ILE A 15 -38.65 27.78 -20.92
CA ILE A 15 -39.05 26.85 -21.99
C ILE A 15 -38.02 25.71 -22.12
N LYS A 16 -36.75 25.97 -21.81
CA LYS A 16 -35.66 24.99 -21.93
C LYS A 16 -35.37 24.32 -20.59
N LEU A 17 -35.94 23.14 -20.39
CA LEU A 17 -35.67 22.29 -19.22
C LEU A 17 -34.24 21.75 -19.24
N ASN A 18 -33.51 21.93 -18.14
CA ASN A 18 -32.23 21.27 -17.94
C ASN A 18 -32.44 19.79 -17.61
N LEU A 19 -31.85 18.90 -18.41
CA LEU A 19 -31.97 17.45 -18.22
C LEU A 19 -31.30 16.97 -16.93
N ASP A 20 -30.26 17.67 -16.45
CA ASP A 20 -29.52 17.28 -15.25
C ASP A 20 -30.32 17.49 -13.95
N GLU A 21 -31.15 18.54 -13.90
CA GLU A 21 -32.02 18.85 -12.76
C GLU A 21 -33.03 17.72 -12.49
N LEU A 22 -33.39 16.96 -13.52
CA LEU A 22 -34.27 15.80 -13.39
C LEU A 22 -33.65 14.65 -12.59
N TYR A 23 -32.32 14.60 -12.50
CA TYR A 23 -31.57 13.55 -11.81
C TYR A 23 -31.07 13.95 -10.41
N GLU A 24 -31.18 15.21 -10.01
CA GLU A 24 -30.70 15.69 -8.69
C GLU A 24 -31.30 14.90 -7.52
N ARG A 25 -32.61 14.64 -7.56
CA ARG A 25 -33.30 13.88 -6.50
C ARG A 25 -32.78 12.45 -6.41
N LYS A 26 -32.49 11.83 -7.57
CA LYS A 26 -31.91 10.47 -7.64
C LYS A 26 -30.49 10.47 -7.08
N GLN A 27 -29.66 11.42 -7.51
CA GLN A 27 -28.30 11.57 -7.00
C GLN A 27 -28.29 11.75 -5.47
N GLN A 28 -29.16 12.60 -4.93
CA GLN A 28 -29.27 12.80 -3.48
C GLN A 28 -29.67 11.50 -2.76
N HIS A 29 -30.59 10.72 -3.33
CA HIS A 29 -30.98 9.42 -2.79
C HIS A 29 -29.79 8.43 -2.78
N ASP A 30 -29.04 8.36 -3.86
CA ASP A 30 -27.88 7.47 -4.00
C ASP A 30 -26.76 7.85 -3.03
N LEU A 31 -26.48 9.15 -2.89
CA LEU A 31 -25.53 9.69 -1.90
C LEU A 31 -25.96 9.37 -0.45
N ASN A 32 -27.25 9.53 -0.14
CA ASN A 32 -27.79 9.20 1.17
C ASN A 32 -27.65 7.69 1.47
N THR A 33 -27.89 6.84 0.48
CA THR A 33 -27.73 5.38 0.58
C THR A 33 -26.27 5.02 0.87
N LEU A 34 -25.33 5.58 0.10
CA LEU A 34 -23.90 5.39 0.32
C LEU A 34 -23.47 5.88 1.71
N SER A 35 -23.97 7.02 2.17
CA SER A 35 -23.70 7.54 3.51
C SER A 35 -24.16 6.57 4.60
N THR A 36 -25.30 5.89 4.38
CA THR A 36 -25.85 4.89 5.30
C THR A 36 -24.95 3.66 5.36
N TYR A 37 -24.49 3.16 4.22
CA TYR A 37 -23.58 2.02 4.16
C TYR A 37 -22.26 2.33 4.87
N ASN A 38 -21.71 3.52 4.66
CA ASN A 38 -20.48 3.97 5.33
C ASN A 38 -20.66 4.11 6.85
N LYS A 39 -21.84 4.50 7.34
CA LYS A 39 -22.15 4.54 8.78
C LYS A 39 -22.15 3.14 9.40
N ILE A 40 -22.74 2.15 8.72
CA ILE A 40 -22.74 0.75 9.18
C ILE A 40 -21.30 0.20 9.18
N LEU A 41 -20.55 0.42 8.11
CA LEU A 41 -19.14 0.03 8.01
C LEU A 41 -18.29 0.64 9.15
N SER A 42 -18.50 1.91 9.46
CA SER A 42 -17.82 2.59 10.58
C SER A 42 -18.15 1.95 11.94
N ARG A 43 -19.40 1.51 12.14
CA ARG A 43 -19.79 0.78 13.36
C ARG A 43 -19.09 -0.57 13.47
N ILE A 44 -18.96 -1.29 12.35
CA ILE A 44 -18.22 -2.56 12.29
C ILE A 44 -16.76 -2.34 12.66
N HIS A 45 -16.10 -1.35 12.04
CA HIS A 45 -14.70 -1.02 12.37
C HIS A 45 -14.52 -0.65 13.84
N ASN A 46 -15.44 0.12 14.42
CA ASN A 46 -15.38 0.47 15.84
C ASN A 46 -15.56 -0.77 16.73
N LYS A 47 -16.48 -1.68 16.38
CA LYS A 47 -16.66 -2.93 17.10
C LYS A 47 -15.40 -3.80 17.07
N ILE A 48 -14.76 -3.93 15.90
CA ILE A 48 -13.48 -4.63 15.73
C ILE A 48 -12.41 -4.04 16.64
N LYS A 49 -12.25 -2.70 16.64
CA LYS A 49 -11.26 -1.99 17.48
C LYS A 49 -11.51 -2.20 18.98
N VAL A 50 -12.78 -2.22 19.40
CA VAL A 50 -13.13 -2.45 20.81
C VAL A 50 -12.81 -3.89 21.20
N LEU A 51 -13.23 -4.86 20.39
CA LEU A 51 -12.97 -6.27 20.67
C LEU A 51 -11.48 -6.61 20.67
N SER A 52 -10.70 -6.06 19.74
CA SER A 52 -9.25 -6.28 19.71
C SER A 52 -8.53 -5.75 20.96
N ARG A 53 -9.13 -4.77 21.66
CA ARG A 53 -8.59 -4.24 22.93
C ARG A 53 -9.05 -5.06 24.13
N GLN A 54 -10.27 -5.60 24.08
CA GLN A 54 -10.85 -6.38 25.17
C GLN A 54 -10.32 -7.82 25.19
N HIS A 55 -10.17 -8.45 24.03
CA HIS A 55 -9.76 -9.83 23.89
C HIS A 55 -8.46 -9.91 23.10
N ILE A 56 -7.35 -10.21 23.79
CA ILE A 56 -6.02 -10.32 23.18
C ILE A 56 -5.90 -11.60 22.34
N ASN A 57 -6.55 -12.69 22.79
CA ASN A 57 -6.47 -14.01 22.16
C ASN A 57 -7.45 -14.18 21.00
N ASP A 58 -8.57 -13.44 21.01
CA ASP A 58 -9.63 -13.58 20.01
C ASP A 58 -9.51 -12.52 18.92
N GLN A 59 -9.07 -12.96 17.74
CA GLN A 59 -8.86 -12.11 16.56
C GLN A 59 -9.99 -12.29 15.53
N HIS A 60 -11.22 -12.32 16.04
CA HIS A 60 -12.44 -12.47 15.25
C HIS A 60 -13.63 -11.74 15.89
N CYS A 61 -14.66 -11.47 15.09
CA CYS A 61 -15.86 -10.77 15.52
C CYS A 61 -17.06 -11.26 14.71
N TRP A 62 -18.18 -11.46 15.40
CA TRP A 62 -19.50 -11.65 14.80
C TRP A 62 -20.24 -10.32 14.79
N TYR A 63 -20.83 -9.95 13.66
CA TYR A 63 -21.62 -8.72 13.52
C TYR A 63 -22.95 -9.03 12.84
N THR A 64 -24.05 -8.57 13.45
CA THR A 64 -25.38 -8.63 12.85
C THR A 64 -25.64 -7.33 12.10
N ILE A 65 -25.86 -7.43 10.80
CA ILE A 65 -26.17 -6.28 9.97
C ILE A 65 -27.64 -5.91 10.23
N PRO A 66 -27.95 -4.66 10.62
CA PRO A 66 -29.33 -4.25 10.82
C PRO A 66 -30.09 -4.31 9.48
N GLU A 67 -31.36 -4.70 9.53
CA GLU A 67 -32.24 -4.63 8.35
C GLU A 67 -32.81 -3.22 8.17
N MET A 68 -33.09 -2.53 9.29
CA MET A 68 -33.56 -1.14 9.30
C MET A 68 -32.85 -0.34 10.39
N ILE A 69 -32.73 0.97 10.17
CA ILE A 69 -32.16 1.92 11.13
C ILE A 69 -33.19 3.02 11.35
N ILE A 70 -33.56 3.27 12.60
CA ILE A 70 -34.51 4.33 12.95
C ILE A 70 -33.96 5.68 12.47
N GLY A 71 -34.79 6.47 11.79
CA GLY A 71 -34.41 7.77 11.23
C GLY A 71 -33.65 7.72 9.90
N VAL A 72 -33.48 6.54 9.30
CA VAL A 72 -32.90 6.37 7.97
C VAL A 72 -33.99 5.82 7.03
N PRO A 73 -34.08 6.30 5.78
CA PRO A 73 -35.00 5.71 4.80
C PRO A 73 -34.68 4.23 4.57
N LYS A 74 -35.69 3.49 4.10
CA LYS A 74 -35.52 2.07 3.74
C LYS A 74 -34.39 1.94 2.72
N TYR A 75 -33.39 1.14 3.04
CA TYR A 75 -32.28 0.81 2.14
C TYR A 75 -32.28 -0.68 1.80
N ASP A 76 -31.60 -1.05 0.72
CA ASP A 76 -31.43 -2.45 0.35
C ASP A 76 -30.36 -3.11 1.25
N HIS A 77 -30.80 -4.09 2.06
CA HIS A 77 -29.95 -4.85 2.96
C HIS A 77 -28.97 -5.77 2.21
N GLY A 78 -29.38 -6.34 1.08
CA GLY A 78 -28.53 -7.22 0.26
C GLY A 78 -27.38 -6.44 -0.36
N ALA A 79 -27.69 -5.32 -1.00
CA ALA A 79 -26.69 -4.42 -1.56
C ALA A 79 -25.76 -3.83 -0.47
N CYS A 80 -26.30 -3.49 0.70
CA CYS A 80 -25.49 -3.03 1.84
C CYS A 80 -24.49 -4.10 2.31
N THR A 81 -24.95 -5.35 2.43
CA THR A 81 -24.13 -6.48 2.88
C THR A 81 -23.01 -6.75 1.88
N ALA A 82 -23.31 -6.79 0.59
CA ALA A 82 -22.31 -6.95 -0.46
C ALA A 82 -21.24 -5.83 -0.40
N TYR A 83 -21.69 -4.57 -0.32
CA TYR A 83 -20.79 -3.42 -0.20
C TYR A 83 -19.85 -3.53 1.02
N ILE A 84 -20.38 -3.92 2.18
CA ILE A 84 -19.58 -4.08 3.40
C ILE A 84 -18.57 -5.22 3.24
N ILE A 85 -18.97 -6.36 2.67
CA ILE A 85 -18.10 -7.49 2.44
C ILE A 85 -16.93 -7.09 1.56
N ASP A 86 -17.19 -6.39 0.45
CA ASP A 86 -16.16 -5.95 -0.48
C ASP A 86 -15.19 -4.99 0.21
N LYS A 87 -15.70 -3.99 0.95
CA LYS A 87 -14.85 -3.04 1.69
C LYS A 87 -14.02 -3.68 2.81
N LEU A 88 -14.54 -4.71 3.47
CA LEU A 88 -13.77 -5.43 4.48
C LEU A 88 -12.70 -6.34 3.85
N LYS A 89 -13.00 -6.96 2.70
CA LYS A 89 -12.02 -7.74 1.94
C LYS A 89 -10.90 -6.87 1.38
N ASP A 90 -11.22 -5.68 0.86
CA ASP A 90 -10.24 -4.69 0.41
C ASP A 90 -9.25 -4.31 1.53
N ASN A 91 -9.72 -4.26 2.77
CA ASN A 91 -8.90 -4.01 3.95
C ASN A 91 -8.08 -5.22 4.43
N GLY A 92 -8.20 -6.39 3.78
CA GLY A 92 -7.48 -7.61 4.12
C GLY A 92 -8.13 -8.46 5.22
N PHE A 93 -9.38 -8.19 5.60
CA PHE A 93 -10.11 -9.04 6.54
C PHE A 93 -10.64 -10.30 5.86
N VAL A 94 -10.64 -11.42 6.59
CA VAL A 94 -11.32 -12.64 6.18
C VAL A 94 -12.78 -12.53 6.61
N VAL A 95 -13.70 -12.54 5.64
CA VAL A 95 -15.13 -12.30 5.88
C VAL A 95 -15.97 -13.46 5.35
N HIS A 96 -16.87 -13.98 6.18
CA HIS A 96 -17.86 -14.99 5.80
C HIS A 96 -19.27 -14.51 6.18
N TYR A 97 -20.20 -14.65 5.24
CA TYR A 97 -21.60 -14.28 5.45
C TYR A 97 -22.44 -15.53 5.74
N THR A 98 -23.25 -15.46 6.78
CA THR A 98 -24.20 -16.50 7.18
C THR A 98 -25.61 -15.92 7.19
N HIS A 99 -26.53 -16.55 6.47
CA HIS A 99 -27.93 -16.13 6.39
C HIS A 99 -28.60 -16.20 7.79
N PRO A 100 -29.44 -15.23 8.19
CA PRO A 100 -29.99 -14.13 7.37
C PRO A 100 -29.19 -12.82 7.35
N ASN A 101 -28.43 -12.47 8.37
CA ASN A 101 -27.78 -11.16 8.48
C ASN A 101 -26.47 -11.19 9.30
N LEU A 102 -25.88 -12.37 9.47
CA LEU A 102 -24.74 -12.58 10.34
C LEU A 102 -23.44 -12.55 9.54
N LEU A 103 -22.52 -11.70 9.96
CA LEU A 103 -21.21 -11.54 9.35
C LEU A 103 -20.13 -12.00 10.32
N PHE A 104 -19.32 -12.95 9.88
CA PHE A 104 -18.09 -13.34 10.54
C PHE A 104 -16.92 -12.57 9.94
N ILE A 105 -16.13 -11.94 10.80
CA ILE A 105 -14.96 -11.15 10.41
C ILE A 105 -13.77 -11.63 11.22
N SER A 106 -12.65 -11.95 10.57
CA SER A 106 -11.41 -12.33 11.24
C SER A 106 -10.20 -11.61 10.67
N TRP A 107 -9.25 -11.30 11.54
CA TRP A 107 -7.92 -10.74 11.22
C TRP A 107 -6.78 -11.57 11.80
N LYS A 108 -7.05 -12.84 12.15
CA LYS A 108 -6.04 -13.76 12.70
C LYS A 108 -4.89 -14.04 11.73
N ASN A 109 -5.14 -13.90 10.44
CA ASN A 109 -4.16 -14.18 9.39
C ASN A 109 -3.11 -13.06 9.24
N TRP A 110 -3.27 -11.94 9.94
CA TRP A 110 -2.33 -10.83 9.85
C TRP A 110 -1.19 -10.97 10.85
N VAL A 111 0.05 -10.90 10.36
CA VAL A 111 1.28 -10.97 11.17
C VAL A 111 1.75 -9.55 11.51
N PRO A 112 1.73 -9.14 12.80
CA PRO A 112 2.18 -7.83 13.21
C PRO A 112 3.65 -7.56 12.89
N SER A 113 4.00 -6.28 12.71
CA SER A 113 5.38 -5.86 12.38
C SER A 113 6.42 -6.34 13.41
N TYR A 114 6.08 -6.33 14.70
CA TYR A 114 7.00 -6.77 15.76
C TYR A 114 7.35 -8.26 15.62
N VAL A 115 6.37 -9.11 15.30
CA VAL A 115 6.59 -10.54 15.05
C VAL A 115 7.45 -10.74 13.80
N ARG A 116 7.17 -9.99 12.73
CA ARG A 116 7.97 -10.06 11.49
C ARG A 116 9.44 -9.67 11.73
N ALA A 117 9.68 -8.64 12.54
CA ALA A 117 11.04 -8.21 12.90
C ALA A 117 11.78 -9.28 13.71
N GLU A 118 11.10 -9.96 14.64
CA GLU A 118 11.69 -11.07 15.38
C GLU A 118 12.00 -12.28 14.50
N ILE A 119 11.09 -12.66 13.60
CA ILE A 119 11.32 -13.79 12.69
C ILE A 119 12.51 -13.48 11.77
N LYS A 120 12.60 -12.26 11.25
CA LYS A 120 13.74 -11.81 10.44
C LYS A 120 15.06 -11.91 11.21
N LYS A 121 15.09 -11.50 12.48
CA LYS A 121 16.29 -11.60 13.33
C LYS A 121 16.71 -13.04 13.61
N LYS A 122 15.74 -13.93 13.87
CA LYS A 122 16.00 -15.33 14.24
C LYS A 122 16.31 -16.23 13.05
N THR A 123 15.63 -16.03 11.93
CA THR A 123 15.68 -16.94 10.77
C THR A 123 16.36 -16.33 9.55
N GLY A 124 16.62 -15.03 9.53
CA GLY A 124 17.15 -14.31 8.36
C GLY A 124 16.14 -14.13 7.22
N VAL A 125 14.93 -14.72 7.33
CA VAL A 125 13.90 -14.68 6.27
C VAL A 125 13.02 -13.44 6.42
N VAL A 126 12.76 -12.75 5.31
CA VAL A 126 11.79 -11.65 5.25
C VAL A 126 10.41 -12.23 4.94
N ILE A 127 9.43 -11.93 5.79
CA ILE A 127 8.07 -12.45 5.71
C ILE A 127 7.09 -11.28 5.51
N ASP A 128 6.10 -11.48 4.64
CA ASP A 128 5.02 -10.54 4.37
C ASP A 128 3.97 -10.52 5.50
N GLY A 129 3.07 -9.52 5.50
CA GLY A 129 1.97 -9.38 6.47
C GLY A 129 1.03 -10.59 6.54
N TYR A 130 0.96 -11.40 5.49
CA TYR A 130 0.14 -12.62 5.43
C TYR A 130 0.93 -13.90 5.77
N GLY A 131 2.20 -13.81 6.16
CA GLY A 131 3.02 -14.96 6.52
C GLY A 131 3.75 -15.65 5.36
N ASN A 132 3.63 -15.11 4.13
CA ASN A 132 4.36 -15.62 2.97
C ASN A 132 5.83 -15.17 3.00
N ARG A 133 6.74 -16.05 2.60
CA ARG A 133 8.16 -15.68 2.46
C ARG A 133 8.29 -14.77 1.25
N VAL A 134 8.87 -13.59 1.47
CA VAL A 134 9.25 -12.71 0.36
C VAL A 134 10.60 -13.19 -0.11
N GLU A 135 10.59 -14.07 -1.11
CA GLU A 135 11.80 -14.27 -1.90
C GLU A 135 12.06 -12.97 -2.63
N LYS A 136 13.27 -12.42 -2.47
CA LYS A 136 13.75 -11.40 -3.40
C LYS A 136 13.92 -12.12 -4.74
N THR A 137 12.86 -12.26 -5.52
CA THR A 137 13.02 -12.37 -6.97
C THR A 137 13.77 -11.10 -7.36
N GLU A 138 15.02 -11.27 -7.76
CA GLU A 138 15.81 -10.22 -8.40
C GLU A 138 15.11 -9.84 -9.70
N ASP A 139 14.09 -8.99 -9.61
CA ASP A 139 13.74 -8.11 -10.71
C ASP A 139 14.93 -7.18 -10.90
N LYS A 140 15.86 -7.63 -11.74
CA LYS A 140 16.92 -6.84 -12.34
C LYS A 140 16.28 -5.76 -13.20
N ASN A 141 15.77 -4.70 -12.57
CA ASN A 141 15.50 -3.44 -13.25
C ASN A 141 15.81 -2.26 -12.32
N SER A 142 17.00 -1.70 -12.60
CA SER A 142 17.32 -0.28 -12.53
C SER A 142 17.14 0.43 -11.19
N SER A 143 18.05 0.14 -10.27
CA SER A 143 18.72 1.21 -9.52
C SER A 143 20.16 0.77 -9.29
N GLU A 144 21.08 1.27 -10.13
CA GLU A 144 22.52 1.05 -9.98
C GLU A 144 23.02 1.79 -8.72
N ASP A 145 22.77 1.20 -7.55
CA ASP A 145 23.47 1.59 -6.33
C ASP A 145 24.95 1.20 -6.50
N MET A 146 25.81 2.20 -6.63
CA MET A 146 27.24 2.09 -6.89
C MET A 146 27.97 1.20 -5.87
N ASN A 147 27.40 1.05 -4.67
CA ASN A 147 27.92 0.18 -3.62
C ASN A 147 27.78 -1.31 -3.93
N ASP A 148 26.74 -1.74 -4.66
CA ASP A 148 26.50 -3.17 -4.89
C ASP A 148 27.44 -3.76 -5.97
N LEU A 149 27.93 -2.91 -6.87
CA LEU A 149 28.93 -3.27 -7.89
C LEU A 149 30.32 -3.51 -7.27
N MET A 150 30.61 -2.91 -6.11
CA MET A 150 31.90 -3.04 -5.44
C MET A 150 32.08 -4.40 -4.77
N PHE A 151 30.98 -5.04 -4.36
CA PHE A 151 31.00 -6.33 -3.66
C PHE A 151 30.79 -7.53 -4.59
N ASN A 152 30.19 -7.35 -5.77
CA ASN A 152 29.80 -8.48 -6.62
C ASN A 152 30.73 -8.83 -7.80
N LYS A 153 31.87 -8.16 -7.97
CA LYS A 153 32.87 -8.59 -8.98
C LYS A 153 33.98 -9.42 -8.35
N GLY A 154 33.67 -10.69 -8.09
CA GLY A 154 34.63 -11.78 -7.84
C GLY A 154 35.48 -12.15 -9.06
N GLY A 155 36.07 -11.14 -9.73
CA GLY A 155 37.01 -11.34 -10.82
C GLY A 155 38.44 -11.13 -10.33
N ASN A 156 39.15 -12.24 -10.11
CA ASN A 156 40.61 -12.37 -9.94
C ASN A 156 41.41 -11.06 -10.07
N LEU A 157 41.56 -10.33 -8.98
CA LEU A 157 42.69 -9.41 -8.78
C LEU A 157 43.65 -10.14 -7.85
N ALA A 158 44.63 -10.81 -8.45
CA ALA A 158 45.74 -11.41 -7.72
C ALA A 158 46.49 -10.29 -6.98
N ILE A 159 46.24 -10.16 -5.68
CA ILE A 159 47.08 -9.39 -4.79
C ILE A 159 48.31 -10.27 -4.55
N GLU A 160 49.42 -9.95 -5.22
CA GLU A 160 50.70 -10.58 -4.91
C GLU A 160 51.04 -10.34 -3.44
N ASN A 161 50.99 -11.41 -2.65
CA ASN A 161 51.55 -11.44 -1.31
C ASN A 161 53.08 -11.47 -1.42
N LYS A 162 53.73 -10.30 -1.46
CA LYS A 162 55.18 -10.21 -1.27
C LYS A 162 55.53 -10.25 0.21
N ASN A 163 55.78 -11.48 0.68
CA ASN A 163 56.56 -11.76 1.87
C ASN A 163 58.02 -11.31 1.66
N SER A 164 58.44 -10.23 2.31
CA SER A 164 59.78 -10.04 2.91
C SER A 164 59.89 -8.63 3.49
N LYS A 165 60.09 -8.51 4.80
CA LYS A 165 60.35 -7.23 5.49
C LYS A 165 61.77 -6.75 5.16
N GLU A 166 61.90 -5.82 4.24
CA GLU A 166 63.09 -4.98 4.07
C GLU A 166 62.68 -3.52 4.33
N TYR A 167 63.31 -2.89 5.33
CA TYR A 167 63.05 -1.50 5.67
C TYR A 167 63.74 -0.58 4.66
N LYS A 168 62.99 0.32 4.04
CA LYS A 168 63.50 1.33 3.11
C LYS A 168 63.84 2.64 3.83
N ALA A 169 64.87 3.34 3.36
CA ALA A 169 65.21 4.69 3.83
C ALA A 169 64.07 5.68 3.54
N ILE A 170 63.89 6.67 4.42
CA ILE A 170 62.74 7.59 4.47
C ILE A 170 62.59 8.38 3.16
N ASP A 171 63.69 8.64 2.47
CA ASP A 171 63.75 9.32 1.17
C ASP A 171 63.16 8.49 0.01
N SER A 172 63.13 7.17 0.13
CA SER A 172 62.59 6.24 -0.87
C SER A 172 61.17 5.74 -0.54
N TYR A 173 60.55 6.29 0.50
CA TYR A 173 59.19 5.96 0.90
C TYR A 173 58.18 6.51 -0.12
N LYS A 174 57.65 5.61 -0.98
CA LYS A 174 56.42 5.86 -1.73
C LYS A 174 55.26 5.21 -0.97
N PRO A 175 54.26 5.98 -0.51
CA PRO A 175 53.11 5.41 0.18
C PRO A 175 52.30 4.55 -0.80
N SER A 176 52.53 3.23 -0.80
CA SER A 176 51.66 2.26 -1.47
C SER A 176 50.61 1.78 -0.47
N GLY A 177 49.69 2.68 -0.12
CA GLY A 177 48.60 2.45 0.83
C GLY A 177 47.31 3.08 0.31
N LEU A 178 46.56 2.27 -0.43
CA LEU A 178 45.22 2.46 -1.01
C LEU A 178 44.36 3.59 -0.41
N ILE A 179 44.01 4.57 -1.25
CA ILE A 179 42.63 5.13 -1.25
C ILE A 179 42.10 5.22 -2.68
N TYR A 180 42.96 5.53 -3.65
CA TYR A 180 42.59 5.55 -5.07
C TYR A 180 43.59 4.74 -5.89
N ASN A 181 43.14 3.62 -6.45
CA ASN A 181 43.90 2.93 -7.47
C ASN A 181 43.91 3.80 -8.74
N GLU A 182 45.09 4.15 -9.26
CA GLU A 182 45.22 4.97 -10.47
C GLU A 182 44.46 4.37 -11.66
N SER A 183 44.35 3.04 -11.74
CA SER A 183 43.57 2.37 -12.78
C SER A 183 42.06 2.58 -12.62
N LEU A 184 41.57 2.81 -11.41
CA LEU A 184 40.16 3.15 -11.15
C LEU A 184 39.89 4.63 -11.47
N LEU A 185 40.81 5.53 -11.12
CA LEU A 185 40.69 6.96 -11.46
C LEU A 185 40.65 7.19 -12.96
N ARG A 186 41.55 6.56 -13.73
CA ARG A 186 41.55 6.63 -15.20
C ARG A 186 40.24 6.11 -15.81
N LYS A 187 39.67 5.06 -15.23
CA LYS A 187 38.42 4.47 -15.74
C LYS A 187 37.18 5.29 -15.41
N ILE A 188 37.23 6.08 -14.34
CA ILE A 188 36.21 7.09 -14.03
C ILE A 188 36.35 8.25 -15.01
N GLU A 189 37.57 8.76 -15.22
CA GLU A 189 37.87 9.85 -16.15
C GLU A 189 37.41 9.54 -17.59
N ASP A 190 37.74 8.36 -18.10
CA ASP A 190 37.33 7.85 -19.42
C ASP A 190 35.80 7.74 -19.58
N LYS A 191 35.07 7.56 -18.47
CA LYS A 191 33.61 7.39 -18.49
C LYS A 191 32.87 8.71 -18.26
N THR A 192 33.49 9.67 -17.58
CA THR A 192 32.94 11.00 -17.34
C THR A 192 33.17 11.98 -18.49
N LEU A 193 34.15 11.72 -19.35
CA LEU A 193 34.40 12.53 -20.54
C LEU A 193 33.72 11.88 -21.75
N PRO A 194 32.74 12.55 -22.39
CA PRO A 194 32.16 12.03 -23.63
C PRO A 194 33.21 12.07 -24.75
N PHE A 195 33.29 10.97 -25.49
CA PHE A 195 34.13 10.76 -26.66
C PHE A 195 34.38 12.01 -27.53
N GLY A 196 35.65 12.38 -27.72
CA GLY A 196 36.11 13.23 -28.83
C GLY A 196 37.29 14.14 -28.46
N LYS A 197 38.54 13.63 -28.52
CA LYS A 197 39.58 13.95 -29.54
C LYS A 197 39.84 15.45 -29.74
N ARG A 198 41.09 15.92 -29.67
CA ARG A 198 42.33 15.33 -30.22
C ARG A 198 43.50 15.40 -29.26
#